data_AF-A0A9D1NIB7-F1
#
_entry.id   AF-A0A9D1NIB7-F1
#
_cell.length_a   1.000
_cell.length_b   1.000
_cell.length_c   1.000
_cell.angle_alpha   90.00
_cell.angle_beta   90.00
_cell.angle_gamma   90.00
#
_symmetry.space_group_name_H-M   'P 1'
#
loop_
_entity.id
_entity.type
_entity.pdbx_description
1 polymer ?
#
loop_
_entity_poly.entity_id
_entity_poly.type
_entity_poly.pdbx_seq_one_letter_code
_entity_poly.pdbx_strand_id
1 'polypeptide(L)'
;MEVKTDLLQLNPQDTVAVALRDIARGETVHVCGAAYRAAEAIPFGHKMALRNMKPGEPVIKYGFPIGKTTCAVAAGSWVHTHNLKTSLSGTLTYTYAPRHVPAAPPQGLPDTFDGYVRADGSVGIRNEVWIIPTVGCVNQTARILQERGNARFGGVCDGVFAFPHTAGCSQLGDDLETAQKILAGLVRHPNAVSYTHL
;
A
#
# COMPACT_ATOMS: atom_id res chain seq x y z
N MET A 1 -21.56 22.72 15.16
CA MET A 1 -20.16 23.13 15.33
C MET A 1 -19.32 22.05 14.69
N GLU A 2 -18.68 22.36 13.56
CA GLU A 2 -17.76 21.44 12.89
C GLU A 2 -16.54 21.28 13.79
N VAL A 3 -16.29 20.07 14.29
CA VAL A 3 -15.10 19.79 15.11
C VAL A 3 -13.92 19.79 14.16
N LYS A 4 -13.21 20.92 14.10
CA LYS A 4 -11.99 21.05 13.30
C LYS A 4 -10.93 20.16 13.93
N THR A 5 -10.63 19.05 13.29
CA THR A 5 -9.64 18.08 13.78
C THR A 5 -8.24 18.59 13.42
N ASP A 6 -7.52 19.18 14.38
CA ASP A 6 -6.15 19.68 14.17
C ASP A 6 -5.10 18.54 14.14
N LEU A 7 -5.47 17.41 14.73
CA LEU A 7 -4.61 16.28 15.03
C LEU A 7 -5.34 14.96 14.80
N LEU A 8 -4.66 14.00 14.17
CA LEU A 8 -5.16 12.65 13.96
C LEU A 8 -4.50 11.66 14.91
N GLN A 9 -5.29 11.12 15.84
CA GLN A 9 -4.95 9.94 16.63
C GLN A 9 -5.66 8.73 16.02
N LEU A 10 -4.91 7.69 15.65
CA LEU A 10 -5.47 6.54 14.93
C LEU A 10 -5.92 5.42 15.86
N ASN A 11 -5.26 5.26 17.00
CA ASN A 11 -5.62 4.29 18.02
C ASN A 11 -5.72 4.97 19.39
N PRO A 12 -6.70 4.63 20.24
CA PRO A 12 -6.82 5.17 21.60
C PRO A 12 -5.57 4.98 22.48
N GLN A 13 -4.73 3.99 22.18
CA GLN A 13 -3.49 3.69 22.91
C GLN A 13 -2.29 4.53 22.42
N ASP A 14 -2.45 5.29 21.33
CA ASP A 14 -1.36 6.09 20.78
C ASP A 14 -0.88 7.14 21.78
N THR A 15 0.43 7.28 21.92
CA THR A 15 1.05 8.32 22.77
C THR A 15 1.35 9.60 22.00
N VAL A 16 1.07 9.60 20.70
CA VAL A 16 1.31 10.69 19.75
C VAL A 16 0.14 10.80 18.78
N ALA A 17 -0.14 12.01 18.28
CA ALA A 17 -1.04 12.27 17.17
C ALA A 17 -0.30 12.95 16.01
N VAL A 18 -0.84 12.85 14.79
CA VAL A 18 -0.26 13.49 13.60
C VAL A 18 -0.93 14.84 13.36
N ALA A 19 -0.15 15.90 13.15
CA ALA A 19 -0.66 17.22 12.78
C ALA A 19 -1.31 17.21 11.39
N LEU A 20 -2.56 17.65 11.29
CA LEU A 20 -3.31 17.75 10.03
C LEU A 20 -3.16 19.11 9.34
N ARG A 21 -2.35 19.99 9.94
CA ARG A 21 -1.86 21.26 9.41
C ARG A 21 -0.60 21.66 10.17
N ASP A 22 0.03 22.76 9.79
CA ASP A 22 1.03 23.39 10.64
C ASP A 22 0.38 23.90 11.94
N ILE A 23 1.02 23.62 13.06
CA ILE A 23 0.60 24.04 14.40
C ILE A 23 1.64 25.01 14.93
N ALA A 24 1.19 26.20 15.34
CA ALA A 24 2.09 27.22 15.88
C ALA A 24 2.47 26.91 17.33
N ARG A 25 3.65 27.39 17.75
CA ARG A 25 4.06 27.32 19.16
C ARG A 25 3.03 28.00 20.05
N GLY A 26 2.65 27.34 21.13
CA GLY A 26 1.72 27.86 22.14
C GLY A 26 0.25 27.76 21.75
N GLU A 27 -0.06 27.31 20.53
CA GLU A 27 -1.41 27.07 20.04
C GLU A 27 -2.07 25.92 20.80
N THR A 28 -3.36 26.05 21.08
CA THR A 28 -4.18 24.98 21.66
C THR A 28 -4.89 24.23 20.54
N VAL A 29 -4.62 22.94 20.42
CA VAL A 29 -5.17 22.03 19.42
C VAL A 29 -5.96 20.91 20.10
N HIS A 30 -6.93 20.34 19.39
CA HIS A 30 -7.84 19.35 19.97
C HIS A 30 -7.74 18.00 19.25
N VAL A 31 -7.75 16.92 20.04
CA VAL A 31 -7.87 15.54 19.53
C VAL A 31 -8.57 14.67 20.56
N CYS A 32 -9.48 13.80 20.10
CA CYS A 32 -10.23 12.86 20.95
C CYS A 32 -10.90 13.52 22.18
N GLY A 33 -11.39 14.76 22.02
CA GLY A 33 -12.07 15.50 23.10
C GLY A 33 -11.14 16.13 24.15
N ALA A 34 -9.82 16.01 24.00
CA ALA A 34 -8.83 16.64 24.86
C ALA A 34 -8.12 17.81 24.16
N ALA A 35 -7.78 18.84 24.93
CA ALA A 35 -7.02 20.00 24.48
C ALA A 35 -5.54 19.86 24.83
N TYR A 36 -4.67 20.20 23.89
CA TYR A 36 -3.23 20.14 24.03
C TYR A 36 -2.62 21.46 23.58
N ARG A 37 -1.62 21.95 24.33
CA ARG A 37 -0.90 23.16 23.97
C ARG A 37 0.44 22.79 23.35
N ALA A 38 0.69 23.24 22.12
CA ALA A 38 1.94 22.97 21.43
C ALA A 38 3.12 23.67 22.13
N ALA A 39 4.16 22.93 22.50
CA ALA A 39 5.34 23.47 23.17
C ALA A 39 6.26 24.25 22.19
N GLU A 40 6.19 23.88 20.92
CA GLU A 40 6.96 24.37 19.78
C GLU A 40 6.11 24.34 18.51
N ALA A 41 6.63 24.83 17.39
CA ALA A 41 5.94 24.70 16.11
C ALA A 41 6.02 23.25 15.62
N ILE A 42 4.91 22.70 15.14
CA ILE A 42 4.82 21.32 14.67
C ILE A 42 4.33 21.34 13.23
N PRO A 43 5.17 20.96 12.24
CA PRO A 43 4.76 20.99 10.85
C PRO A 43 3.70 19.92 10.52
N PHE A 44 2.93 20.17 9.47
CA PHE A 44 1.99 19.21 8.90
C PHE A 44 2.60 17.82 8.70
N GLY A 45 1.87 16.76 9.05
CA GLY A 45 2.31 15.38 8.92
C GLY A 45 3.26 14.89 10.01
N HIS A 46 3.76 15.78 10.89
CA HIS A 46 4.59 15.39 12.01
C HIS A 46 3.81 15.01 13.26
N LYS A 47 4.50 14.39 14.22
CA LYS A 47 3.89 13.86 15.44
C LYS A 47 3.98 14.86 16.59
N MET A 48 2.88 15.06 17.30
CA MET A 48 2.83 15.74 18.59
C MET A 48 2.62 14.71 19.71
N ALA A 49 3.33 14.85 20.83
CA ALA A 49 3.13 14.02 22.02
C ALA A 49 1.77 14.33 22.71
N LEU A 50 1.02 13.28 23.04
CA LEU A 50 -0.27 13.36 23.75
C LEU A 50 -0.13 13.17 25.27
N ARG A 51 1.07 12.87 25.74
CA ARG A 51 1.39 12.75 27.17
C ARG A 51 2.87 12.99 27.39
N ASN A 52 3.25 13.21 28.65
CA ASN A 52 4.65 13.20 29.05
C ASN A 52 5.22 11.77 28.91
N MET A 53 6.45 11.67 28.41
CA MET A 53 7.20 10.42 28.24
C MET A 53 8.62 10.61 28.77
N LYS A 54 9.10 9.70 29.63
CA LYS A 54 10.49 9.68 30.12
C LYS A 54 11.44 9.18 29.02
N PRO A 55 12.77 9.40 29.12
CA PRO A 55 13.74 8.79 28.22
C PRO A 55 13.60 7.27 28.18
N GLY A 56 13.64 6.67 26.98
CA GLY A 56 13.52 5.23 26.78
C GLY A 56 12.10 4.69 26.80
N GLU A 57 11.08 5.50 27.09
CA GLU A 57 9.68 5.07 26.99
C GLU A 57 9.28 4.80 25.54
N PRO A 58 8.40 3.81 25.30
CA PRO A 58 7.93 3.51 23.97
C PRO A 58 7.01 4.64 23.45
N VAL A 59 7.24 5.04 22.20
CA VAL A 59 6.31 5.88 21.44
C VAL A 59 5.35 4.95 20.72
N ILE A 60 4.06 5.05 21.04
CA ILE A 60 3.00 4.19 20.48
C ILE A 60 2.27 4.95 19.39
N LYS A 61 2.18 4.34 18.19
CA LYS A 61 1.38 4.83 17.06
C LYS A 61 0.73 3.64 16.35
N TYR A 62 -0.52 3.81 15.90
CA TYR A 62 -1.35 2.71 15.37
C TYR A 62 -1.61 1.59 16.40
N GLY A 63 -1.46 1.88 17.70
CA GLY A 63 -1.54 0.89 18.78
C GLY A 63 -0.28 0.04 18.97
N PHE A 64 0.82 0.34 18.26
CA PHE A 64 2.07 -0.43 18.34
C PHE A 64 3.28 0.48 18.65
N PRO A 65 4.32 -0.06 19.32
CA PRO A 65 5.55 0.69 19.55
C PRO A 65 6.29 0.93 18.23
N ILE A 66 6.51 2.20 17.89
CA ILE A 66 7.27 2.60 16.69
C ILE A 66 8.73 2.98 17.00
N GLY A 67 9.11 2.91 18.27
CA GLY A 67 10.43 3.27 18.77
C GLY A 67 10.36 3.70 20.23
N LYS A 68 11.42 4.31 20.72
CA LYS A 68 11.53 4.86 22.06
C LYS A 68 12.08 6.27 22.06
N THR A 69 11.67 7.06 23.04
CA THR A 69 12.20 8.41 23.25
C THR A 69 13.69 8.35 23.60
N THR A 70 14.47 9.33 23.12
CA THR A 70 15.90 9.46 23.48
C THR A 70 16.12 10.40 24.66
N CYS A 71 15.16 11.26 24.95
CA CYS A 71 15.13 12.20 26.06
C CYS A 71 13.71 12.28 26.65
N ALA A 72 13.52 13.12 27.67
CA ALA A 72 12.19 13.40 28.18
C ALA A 72 11.41 14.22 27.13
N VAL A 73 10.17 13.84 26.86
CA VAL A 73 9.27 14.51 25.92
C VAL A 73 8.01 14.93 26.68
N ALA A 74 7.70 16.22 26.70
CA ALA A 74 6.48 16.73 27.32
C ALA A 74 5.28 16.58 26.37
N ALA A 75 4.07 16.52 26.92
CA ALA A 75 2.86 16.64 26.13
C ALA A 75 2.88 17.95 25.32
N GLY A 76 2.47 17.89 24.05
CA GLY A 76 2.52 19.03 23.14
C GLY A 76 3.87 19.24 22.43
N SER A 77 4.91 18.47 22.73
CA SER A 77 6.21 18.55 22.03
C SER A 77 6.19 17.84 20.68
N TRP A 78 7.08 18.28 19.78
CA TRP A 78 7.29 17.64 18.49
C TRP A 78 8.07 16.33 18.64
N VAL A 79 7.55 15.21 18.13
CA VAL A 79 8.20 13.89 18.20
C VAL A 79 8.75 13.49 16.83
N HIS A 80 10.07 13.51 16.69
CA HIS A 80 10.76 13.16 15.45
C HIS A 80 12.15 12.55 15.70
N THR A 81 12.99 12.45 14.67
CA THR A 81 14.27 11.72 14.67
C THR A 81 15.26 12.28 15.68
N HIS A 82 15.11 13.54 16.08
CA HIS A 82 15.93 14.15 17.11
C HIS A 82 15.63 13.63 18.53
N ASN A 83 14.39 13.17 18.81
CA ASN A 83 13.97 12.70 20.14
C ASN A 83 13.32 11.30 20.15
N LEU A 84 13.26 10.61 19.00
CA LEU A 84 12.74 9.26 18.82
C LEU A 84 13.75 8.42 18.04
N LYS A 85 14.04 7.22 18.52
CA LYS A 85 14.86 6.23 17.81
C LYS A 85 14.21 4.85 17.79
N THR A 86 14.65 4.02 16.86
CA THR A 86 14.21 2.62 16.79
C THR A 86 14.56 1.85 18.08
N SER A 87 13.69 0.92 18.45
CA SER A 87 13.94 -0.05 19.52
C SER A 87 14.62 -1.33 19.02
N LEU A 88 14.82 -1.46 17.70
CA LEU A 88 15.48 -2.62 17.10
C LEU A 88 16.98 -2.62 17.42
N SER A 89 17.52 -3.77 17.79
CA SER A 89 18.95 -4.00 18.01
C SER A 89 19.33 -5.43 17.66
N GLY A 90 20.41 -5.63 16.90
CA GLY A 90 20.92 -6.95 16.53
C GLY A 90 19.97 -7.76 15.63
N THR A 91 20.16 -9.07 15.63
CA THR A 91 19.28 -10.02 14.92
C THR A 91 18.12 -10.40 15.83
N LEU A 92 16.90 -10.07 15.42
CA LEU A 92 15.69 -10.35 16.17
C LEU A 92 15.00 -11.59 15.60
N THR A 93 14.61 -12.52 16.47
CA THR A 93 13.69 -13.61 16.10
C THR A 93 12.28 -13.02 16.08
N TYR A 94 11.69 -12.93 14.88
CA TYR A 94 10.32 -12.47 14.69
C TYR A 94 9.40 -13.67 14.46
N THR A 95 8.28 -13.70 15.18
CA THR A 95 7.20 -14.67 14.96
C THR A 95 5.94 -13.91 14.58
N TYR A 96 5.42 -14.16 13.38
CA TYR A 96 4.14 -13.59 12.97
C TYR A 96 2.99 -14.35 13.63
N ALA A 97 2.34 -13.72 14.60
CA ALA A 97 1.14 -14.22 15.27
C ALA A 97 -0.01 -13.22 15.03
N PRO A 98 -0.69 -13.29 13.87
CA PRO A 98 -1.75 -12.34 13.53
C PRO A 98 -2.91 -12.46 14.52
N ARG A 99 -3.30 -11.32 15.11
CA ARG A 99 -4.56 -11.22 15.84
C ARG A 99 -5.66 -10.91 14.83
N HIS A 100 -6.51 -11.89 14.56
CA HIS A 100 -7.68 -11.68 13.72
C HIS A 100 -8.68 -10.80 14.48
N VAL A 101 -8.87 -9.57 14.02
CA VAL A 101 -9.96 -8.70 14.46
C VAL A 101 -11.01 -8.77 13.36
N PRO A 102 -12.15 -9.46 13.55
CA PRO A 102 -13.18 -9.50 12.54
C PRO A 102 -13.70 -8.09 12.30
N ALA A 103 -13.48 -7.57 11.10
CA ALA A 103 -14.17 -6.39 10.62
C ALA A 103 -15.46 -6.88 9.94
N ALA A 104 -16.61 -6.29 10.30
CA ALA A 104 -17.82 -6.53 9.54
C ALA A 104 -17.62 -5.93 8.13
N PRO A 105 -17.97 -6.66 7.05
CA PRO A 105 -17.97 -6.08 5.72
C PRO A 105 -18.91 -4.87 5.68
N PRO A 106 -18.63 -3.86 4.84
CA PRO A 106 -19.54 -2.73 4.66
C PRO A 106 -20.93 -3.23 4.28
N GLN A 107 -21.96 -2.77 4.99
CA GLN A 107 -23.33 -3.13 4.70
C GLN A 107 -23.87 -2.29 3.53
N GLY A 108 -24.79 -2.88 2.75
CA GLY A 108 -25.51 -2.16 1.70
C GLY A 108 -24.77 -2.01 0.37
N LEU A 109 -23.64 -2.68 0.18
CA LEU A 109 -23.01 -2.81 -1.13
C LEU A 109 -23.57 -4.04 -1.88
N PRO A 110 -23.75 -3.97 -3.21
CA PRO A 110 -24.03 -5.16 -4.01
C PRO A 110 -22.93 -6.20 -3.85
N ASP A 111 -23.31 -7.48 -3.76
CA ASP A 111 -22.40 -8.64 -3.73
C ASP A 111 -22.10 -9.18 -5.13
N THR A 112 -22.60 -8.51 -6.17
CA THR A 112 -22.42 -8.85 -7.58
C THR A 112 -21.88 -7.66 -8.39
N PHE A 113 -21.21 -7.95 -9.50
CA PHE A 113 -20.77 -6.95 -10.49
C PHE A 113 -20.92 -7.53 -11.90
N ASP A 114 -21.03 -6.66 -12.91
CA ASP A 114 -21.03 -7.07 -14.31
C ASP A 114 -19.62 -7.48 -14.74
N GLY A 115 -19.44 -8.76 -15.08
CA GLY A 115 -18.15 -9.33 -15.43
C GLY A 115 -18.22 -10.32 -16.59
N TYR A 116 -17.06 -10.62 -17.18
CA TYR A 116 -16.89 -11.57 -18.26
C TYR A 116 -16.56 -12.95 -17.68
N VAL A 117 -17.56 -13.84 -17.65
CA VAL A 117 -17.40 -15.23 -17.16
C VAL A 117 -16.63 -16.05 -18.20
N ARG A 118 -15.57 -16.72 -17.76
CA ARG A 118 -14.72 -17.58 -18.59
C ARG A 118 -15.14 -19.04 -18.49
N ALA A 119 -14.70 -19.85 -19.45
CA ALA A 119 -15.03 -21.27 -19.52
C ALA A 119 -14.54 -22.08 -18.30
N ASP A 120 -13.49 -21.61 -17.62
CA ASP A 120 -12.96 -22.20 -16.38
C ASP A 120 -13.67 -21.71 -15.10
N GLY A 121 -14.69 -20.84 -15.24
CA GLY A 121 -15.45 -20.26 -14.14
C GLY A 121 -14.84 -18.99 -13.52
N SER A 122 -13.64 -18.58 -13.94
CA SER A 122 -13.08 -17.30 -13.52
C SER A 122 -13.84 -16.11 -14.14
N VAL A 123 -13.77 -14.93 -13.52
CA VAL A 123 -14.51 -13.74 -13.96
C VAL A 123 -13.55 -12.57 -14.14
N GLY A 124 -13.49 -12.04 -15.36
CA GLY A 124 -12.75 -10.82 -15.68
C GLY A 124 -13.62 -9.57 -15.54
N ILE A 125 -13.01 -8.45 -15.13
CA ILE A 125 -13.65 -7.12 -15.16
C ILE A 125 -13.39 -6.39 -16.48
N ARG A 126 -12.60 -7.00 -17.37
CA ARG A 126 -12.29 -6.53 -18.71
C ARG A 126 -12.24 -7.69 -19.69
N ASN A 127 -12.40 -7.38 -20.96
CA ASN A 127 -12.35 -8.29 -22.08
C ASN A 127 -11.23 -7.86 -23.01
N GLU A 128 -9.99 -8.23 -22.67
CA GLU A 128 -8.77 -7.78 -23.35
C GLU A 128 -8.08 -8.94 -24.09
N VAL A 129 -7.39 -8.64 -25.19
CA VAL A 129 -6.55 -9.63 -25.89
C VAL A 129 -5.09 -9.40 -25.52
N TRP A 130 -4.45 -10.40 -24.94
CA TRP A 130 -3.08 -10.28 -24.44
C TRP A 130 -2.09 -11.02 -25.33
N ILE A 131 -1.03 -10.31 -25.73
CA ILE A 131 0.11 -10.85 -26.49
C ILE A 131 1.26 -11.01 -25.50
N ILE A 132 1.54 -12.26 -25.15
CA ILE A 132 2.54 -12.61 -24.15
C ILE A 132 3.73 -13.23 -24.89
N PRO A 133 4.80 -12.46 -25.16
CA PRO A 133 6.03 -13.04 -25.69
C PRO A 133 6.59 -14.04 -24.67
N THR A 134 7.18 -15.13 -25.15
CA THR A 134 7.86 -16.13 -24.29
C THR A 134 9.34 -15.83 -24.09
N VAL A 135 9.91 -14.96 -24.94
CA VAL A 135 11.31 -14.51 -24.92
C VAL A 135 11.41 -13.02 -25.21
N GLY A 136 12.38 -12.34 -24.61
CA GLY A 136 12.55 -10.90 -24.80
C GLY A 136 12.85 -10.46 -26.24
N CYS A 137 13.43 -11.34 -27.06
CA CYS A 137 13.80 -11.01 -28.46
C CYS A 137 12.60 -10.64 -29.35
N VAL A 138 11.38 -11.11 -29.02
CA VAL A 138 10.18 -10.85 -29.82
C VAL A 138 9.31 -9.72 -29.28
N ASN A 139 9.78 -8.98 -28.27
CA ASN A 139 9.06 -7.86 -27.66
C ASN A 139 8.62 -6.81 -28.69
N GLN A 140 9.50 -6.47 -29.65
CA GLN A 140 9.16 -5.48 -30.67
C GLN A 140 8.05 -5.98 -31.61
N THR A 141 8.10 -7.26 -31.99
CA THR A 141 7.04 -7.90 -32.78
C THR A 141 5.72 -7.88 -32.04
N ALA A 142 5.72 -8.19 -30.74
CA ALA A 142 4.51 -8.15 -29.91
C ALA A 142 3.89 -6.74 -29.86
N ARG A 143 4.71 -5.68 -29.76
CA ARG A 143 4.23 -4.28 -29.80
C ARG A 143 3.62 -3.91 -31.14
N ILE A 144 4.24 -4.31 -32.25
CA ILE A 144 3.69 -4.07 -33.60
C ILE A 144 2.33 -4.77 -33.74
N LEU A 145 2.20 -6.00 -33.23
CA LEU A 145 0.93 -6.73 -33.23
C LEU A 145 -0.12 -6.07 -32.33
N GLN A 146 0.27 -5.51 -31.19
CA GLN A 146 -0.60 -4.72 -30.33
C GLN A 146 -1.20 -3.53 -31.08
N GLU A 147 -0.37 -2.72 -31.74
CA GLU A 147 -0.81 -1.54 -32.50
C GLU A 147 -1.78 -1.94 -33.62
N ARG A 148 -1.42 -2.96 -34.40
CA ARG A 148 -2.28 -3.48 -35.48
C ARG A 148 -3.58 -4.07 -34.96
N GLY A 149 -3.51 -4.78 -33.83
CA GLY A 149 -4.67 -5.39 -33.17
C GLY A 149 -5.65 -4.33 -32.70
N ASN A 150 -5.17 -3.28 -32.02
CA ASN A 150 -6.01 -2.16 -31.60
C ASN A 150 -6.63 -1.42 -32.79
N ALA A 151 -5.86 -1.14 -33.84
CA ALA A 151 -6.38 -0.47 -35.04
C ALA A 151 -7.52 -1.26 -35.72
N ARG A 152 -7.52 -2.59 -35.60
CA ARG A 152 -8.52 -3.46 -36.24
C ARG A 152 -9.67 -3.88 -35.33
N PHE A 153 -9.40 -4.08 -34.04
CA PHE A 153 -10.31 -4.76 -33.11
C PHE A 153 -10.62 -3.99 -31.82
N GLY A 154 -10.04 -2.80 -31.63
CA GLY A 154 -10.22 -2.02 -30.39
C GLY A 154 -11.67 -1.57 -30.08
N GLY A 155 -12.60 -1.69 -31.03
CA GLY A 155 -14.03 -1.46 -30.79
C GLY A 155 -14.82 -2.72 -30.41
N VAL A 156 -14.18 -3.90 -30.44
CA VAL A 156 -14.82 -5.21 -30.16
C VAL A 156 -14.45 -5.74 -28.77
N CYS A 157 -13.32 -5.27 -28.24
CA CYS A 157 -12.78 -5.64 -26.95
C CYS A 157 -12.24 -4.40 -26.25
N ASP A 158 -11.91 -4.50 -24.96
CA ASP A 158 -11.35 -3.37 -24.19
C ASP A 158 -9.93 -2.98 -24.64
N GLY A 159 -9.32 -3.81 -25.50
CA GLY A 159 -8.08 -3.51 -26.18
C GLY A 159 -7.22 -4.75 -26.42
N VAL A 160 -6.17 -4.55 -27.20
CA VAL A 160 -5.07 -5.50 -27.40
C VAL A 160 -3.84 -4.97 -26.68
N PHE A 161 -3.19 -5.81 -25.86
CA PHE A 161 -2.05 -5.42 -25.02
C PHE A 161 -0.91 -6.42 -25.15
N ALA A 162 0.31 -5.93 -25.34
CA ALA A 162 1.53 -6.72 -25.31
C ALA A 162 2.21 -6.56 -23.94
N PHE A 163 2.68 -7.69 -23.38
CA PHE A 163 3.36 -7.72 -22.08
C PHE A 163 4.85 -8.10 -22.27
N PRO A 164 5.68 -7.15 -22.74
CA PRO A 164 7.10 -7.42 -22.97
C PRO A 164 7.84 -7.67 -21.65
N HIS A 165 8.83 -8.55 -21.71
CA HIS A 165 9.69 -8.85 -20.56
C HIS A 165 11.16 -8.96 -20.95
N THR A 166 12.05 -8.87 -19.97
CA THR A 166 13.51 -8.96 -20.17
C THR A 166 14.08 -10.36 -19.98
N ALA A 167 13.23 -11.33 -19.59
CA ALA A 167 13.60 -12.73 -19.45
C ALA A 167 14.31 -13.23 -20.73
N GLY A 168 15.58 -13.58 -20.58
CA GLY A 168 16.49 -13.94 -21.68
C GLY A 168 16.53 -15.44 -21.92
N CYS A 169 16.98 -15.84 -23.10
CA CYS A 169 17.00 -17.24 -23.53
C CYS A 169 17.97 -18.14 -22.74
N SER A 170 18.83 -17.57 -21.89
CA SER A 170 19.84 -18.29 -21.09
C SER A 170 19.52 -18.32 -19.60
N GLN A 171 18.26 -18.10 -19.22
CA GLN A 171 17.83 -18.30 -17.84
C GLN A 171 17.87 -19.77 -17.46
N LEU A 172 18.35 -20.06 -16.25
CA LEU A 172 18.46 -21.40 -15.69
C LEU A 172 18.01 -21.38 -14.24
N GLY A 173 17.61 -22.54 -13.73
CA GLY A 173 17.18 -22.68 -12.33
C GLY A 173 16.03 -21.75 -11.96
N ASP A 174 16.12 -21.16 -10.77
CA ASP A 174 15.06 -20.37 -10.15
C ASP A 174 14.60 -19.16 -11.00
N ASP A 175 15.50 -18.58 -11.78
CA ASP A 175 15.16 -17.45 -12.67
C ASP A 175 14.21 -17.87 -13.79
N LEU A 176 14.45 -19.05 -14.38
CA LEU A 176 13.58 -19.61 -15.42
C LEU A 176 12.23 -20.00 -14.83
N GLU A 177 12.23 -20.66 -13.67
CA GLU A 177 11.01 -21.07 -12.99
C GLU A 177 10.14 -19.84 -12.60
N THR A 178 10.77 -18.78 -12.13
CA THR A 178 10.10 -17.52 -11.80
C THR A 178 9.49 -16.88 -13.03
N ALA A 179 10.24 -16.78 -14.13
CA ALA A 179 9.72 -16.25 -15.39
C ALA A 179 8.52 -17.06 -15.90
N GLN A 180 8.62 -18.39 -15.89
CA GLN A 180 7.51 -19.28 -16.27
C GLN A 180 6.27 -19.08 -15.41
N LYS A 181 6.43 -18.98 -14.08
CA LYS A 181 5.30 -18.73 -13.16
C LYS A 181 4.62 -17.40 -13.45
N ILE A 182 5.39 -16.33 -13.70
CA ILE A 182 4.85 -15.00 -14.03
C ILE A 182 4.08 -15.05 -15.35
N LEU A 183 4.68 -15.61 -16.41
CA LEU A 183 4.03 -15.70 -17.73
C LEU A 183 2.78 -16.59 -17.67
N ALA A 184 2.83 -17.71 -16.95
CA ALA A 184 1.66 -18.56 -16.74
C ALA A 184 0.54 -17.84 -15.95
N GLY A 185 0.89 -16.99 -14.99
CA GLY A 185 -0.05 -16.15 -14.27
C GLY A 185 -0.74 -15.14 -15.19
N LEU A 186 0.01 -14.49 -16.09
CA LEU A 186 -0.56 -13.59 -17.09
C LEU A 186 -1.49 -14.31 -18.07
N VAL A 187 -1.07 -15.49 -18.55
CA VAL A 187 -1.85 -16.34 -19.46
C VAL A 187 -3.20 -16.76 -18.86
N ARG A 188 -3.23 -17.00 -17.54
CA ARG A 188 -4.44 -17.43 -16.81
C ARG A 188 -5.24 -16.26 -16.22
N HIS A 189 -4.87 -15.02 -16.53
CA HIS A 189 -5.54 -13.87 -15.96
C HIS A 189 -6.96 -13.72 -16.52
N PRO A 190 -8.02 -13.59 -15.69
CA PRO A 190 -9.41 -13.60 -16.17
C PRO A 190 -9.78 -12.46 -17.13
N ASN A 191 -9.02 -11.36 -17.14
CA ASN A 191 -9.22 -10.27 -18.12
C ASN A 191 -8.77 -10.64 -19.54
N ALA A 192 -7.93 -11.66 -19.71
CA ALA A 192 -7.48 -12.11 -21.02
C ALA A 192 -8.52 -13.06 -21.64
N VAL A 193 -9.03 -12.71 -22.83
CA VAL A 193 -10.04 -13.50 -23.55
C VAL A 193 -9.47 -14.80 -24.12
N SER A 194 -8.22 -14.76 -24.56
CA SER A 194 -7.46 -15.88 -25.11
C SER A 194 -6.01 -15.47 -25.29
N TYR A 195 -5.07 -16.38 -25.13
CA TYR A 195 -3.66 -16.17 -25.47
C TYR A 195 -3.34 -16.91 -26.78
N THR A 196 -2.65 -16.25 -27.71
CA THR A 196 -2.10 -16.91 -28.90
C THR A 196 -0.61 -17.15 -28.64
N HIS A 197 -0.15 -18.40 -28.74
CA HIS A 197 1.28 -18.71 -28.75
C HIS A 197 1.89 -18.19 -30.05
N LEU A 198 2.90 -17.33 -29.95
CA LEU A 198 3.79 -16.93 -31.04
C LEU A 198 5.23 -17.28 -30.67
#